data_AF-A0A4Q0IGA8-F1
#
_entry.id   AF-A0A4Q0IGA8-F1
#
_cell.length_a   1.000
_cell.length_b   1.000
_cell.length_c   1.000
_cell.angle_alpha   90.00
_cell.angle_beta   90.00
_cell.angle_gamma   90.00
#
_symmetry.space_group_name_H-M   'P 1'
#
loop_
_entity.id
_entity.type
_entity.pdbx_description
1 polymer ?
#
loop_
_entity_poly.entity_id
_entity_poly.type
_entity_poly.pdbx_seq_one_letter_code
_entity_poly.pdbx_strand_id
1 'polypeptide(L)'
;MSQSDNNKQRFCELLRATGRENIEYVIEDLETYGFFEAPASVRNHLNTPGGLVEHSLNVYDAAVMLREGIIKRRPDMEKALPMDALTLASLLHDVCKANIYRLVTRKRKNEIGMWEEVQEYEVNYSQLPIGHGEKSVVMLLRMGLDLED
;
A
#
# COMPACT_ATOMS: atom_id res chain seq x y z
N MET A 1 -5.31 -4.38 -20.56
CA MET A 1 -4.58 -3.82 -19.40
C MET A 1 -4.33 -4.98 -18.45
N SER A 2 -3.14 -5.05 -17.85
CA SER A 2 -2.84 -6.09 -16.85
C SER A 2 -3.65 -5.85 -15.57
N GLN A 3 -3.80 -6.86 -14.71
CA GLN A 3 -4.48 -6.67 -13.42
C GLN A 3 -3.82 -5.57 -12.58
N SER A 4 -2.49 -5.46 -12.66
CA SER A 4 -1.71 -4.42 -11.98
C SER A 4 -2.05 -3.02 -12.49
N ASP A 5 -2.20 -2.86 -13.81
CA ASP A 5 -2.57 -1.56 -14.40
C ASP A 5 -3.97 -1.12 -13.97
N ASN A 6 -4.92 -2.06 -13.91
CA ASN A 6 -6.28 -1.79 -13.45
C ASN A 6 -6.31 -1.40 -11.97
N ASN A 7 -5.52 -2.09 -11.13
CA ASN A 7 -5.40 -1.79 -9.71
C ASN A 7 -4.80 -0.39 -9.50
N LYS A 8 -3.71 -0.07 -10.18
CA LYS A 8 -3.10 1.27 -10.14
C LYS A 8 -4.09 2.35 -10.56
N GLN A 9 -4.78 2.17 -11.68
CA GLN A 9 -5.78 3.14 -12.15
C GLN A 9 -6.86 3.38 -11.08
N ARG A 10 -7.46 2.30 -10.57
CA ARG A 10 -8.48 2.36 -9.53
C ARG A 10 -7.97 3.08 -8.27
N PHE A 11 -6.77 2.75 -7.83
CA PHE A 11 -6.14 3.37 -6.65
C PHE A 11 -6.00 4.88 -6.83
N CYS A 12 -5.47 5.32 -7.97
CA CYS A 12 -5.29 6.75 -8.26
C CYS A 12 -6.63 7.48 -8.42
N GLU A 13 -7.63 6.87 -9.04
CA GLU A 13 -8.98 7.45 -9.16
C GLU A 13 -9.64 7.66 -7.79
N LEU A 14 -9.52 6.68 -6.88
CA LEU A 14 -10.03 6.78 -5.52
C LEU A 14 -9.34 7.91 -4.73
N LEU A 15 -8.01 8.02 -4.83
CA LEU A 15 -7.27 9.11 -4.19
C LEU A 15 -7.70 10.48 -4.73
N ARG A 16 -7.79 10.64 -6.05
CA ARG A 16 -8.26 11.89 -6.67
C ARG A 16 -9.67 12.27 -6.26
N ALA A 17 -10.56 11.27 -6.13
CA ALA A 17 -11.94 11.49 -5.72
C ALA A 17 -12.07 12.06 -4.29
N THR A 18 -11.04 11.95 -3.45
CA THR A 18 -11.02 12.60 -2.12
C THR A 18 -10.96 14.13 -2.22
N GLY A 19 -10.49 14.68 -3.34
CA GLY A 19 -10.27 16.12 -3.50
C GLY A 19 -9.18 16.69 -2.58
N ARG A 20 -8.38 15.83 -1.94
CA ARG A 20 -7.29 16.24 -1.04
C ARG A 20 -6.25 17.05 -1.81
N GLU A 21 -5.83 18.18 -1.24
CA GLU A 21 -4.78 19.01 -1.82
C GLU A 21 -3.47 18.20 -1.95
N ASN A 22 -2.68 18.50 -2.98
CA ASN A 22 -1.39 17.86 -3.26
C ASN A 22 -1.45 16.35 -3.57
N ILE A 23 -2.63 15.78 -3.79
CA ILE A 23 -2.76 14.33 -4.03
C ILE A 23 -2.05 13.84 -5.29
N GLU A 24 -1.89 14.68 -6.32
CA GLU A 24 -1.12 14.31 -7.52
C GLU A 24 0.37 14.14 -7.19
N TYR A 25 0.95 14.99 -6.33
CA TYR A 25 2.34 14.83 -5.89
C TYR A 25 2.54 13.53 -5.12
N VAL A 26 1.57 13.14 -4.30
CA VAL A 26 1.58 11.83 -3.61
C VAL A 26 1.59 10.70 -4.64
N ILE A 27 0.72 10.75 -5.66
CA ILE A 27 0.65 9.72 -6.70
C ILE A 27 1.97 9.63 -7.49
N GLU A 28 2.55 10.77 -7.86
CA GLU A 28 3.84 10.86 -8.56
C GLU A 28 5.00 10.28 -7.73
N ASP A 29 5.03 10.57 -6.43
CA ASP A 29 6.04 10.02 -5.53
C ASP A 29 5.86 8.52 -5.30
N LEU A 30 4.62 8.03 -5.20
CA LEU A 30 4.34 6.58 -5.10
C LEU A 30 4.83 5.82 -6.34
N GLU A 31 4.63 6.39 -7.53
CA GLU A 31 5.20 5.87 -8.78
C GLU A 31 6.73 5.83 -8.70
N THR A 32 7.35 6.95 -8.33
CA THR A 32 8.80 7.09 -8.25
C THR A 32 9.42 6.12 -7.25
N TYR A 33 8.73 5.84 -6.16
CA TYR A 33 9.16 4.88 -5.14
C TYR A 33 8.85 3.42 -5.50
N GLY A 34 8.20 3.13 -6.63
CA GLY A 34 7.90 1.77 -7.08
C GLY A 34 6.75 1.10 -6.34
N PHE A 35 5.84 1.88 -5.73
CA PHE A 35 4.71 1.35 -4.94
C PHE A 35 3.82 0.42 -5.76
N PHE A 36 3.60 0.74 -7.03
CA PHE A 36 2.68 0.01 -7.91
C PHE A 36 3.27 -1.29 -8.47
N GLU A 37 4.59 -1.48 -8.41
CA GLU A 37 5.24 -2.74 -8.77
C GLU A 37 5.66 -3.55 -7.53
N ALA A 38 5.76 -2.93 -6.36
CA ALA A 38 6.21 -3.59 -5.14
C ALA A 38 5.31 -4.77 -4.72
N PRO A 39 5.88 -5.85 -4.15
CA PRO A 39 5.10 -6.89 -3.49
C PRO A 39 4.55 -6.37 -2.15
N ALA A 40 3.46 -6.97 -1.65
CA ALA A 40 2.94 -6.63 -0.32
C ALA A 40 3.78 -7.22 0.82
N SER A 41 4.48 -8.34 0.54
CA SER A 41 5.27 -9.08 1.51
C SER A 41 6.37 -9.92 0.84
N VAL A 42 7.32 -10.43 1.63
CA VAL A 42 8.36 -11.35 1.13
C VAL A 42 7.90 -12.81 1.06
N ARG A 43 7.15 -13.25 2.07
CA ARG A 43 6.82 -14.68 2.27
C ARG A 43 5.33 -14.98 2.44
N ASN A 44 4.51 -13.94 2.56
CA ASN A 44 3.08 -14.08 2.84
C ASN A 44 2.27 -13.78 1.57
N HIS A 45 1.00 -13.42 1.74
CA HIS A 45 0.13 -13.04 0.62
C HIS A 45 0.71 -11.91 -0.22
N LEU A 46 0.40 -11.97 -1.52
CA LEU A 46 0.72 -10.94 -2.51
C LEU A 46 2.23 -10.63 -2.57
N ASN A 47 3.07 -11.66 -2.46
CA ASN A 47 4.51 -11.59 -2.67
C ASN A 47 4.90 -11.60 -4.16
N THR A 48 4.09 -10.92 -4.98
CA THR A 48 4.22 -10.83 -6.44
C THR A 48 4.30 -9.36 -6.85
N PRO A 49 4.86 -9.04 -8.03
CA PRO A 49 4.82 -7.67 -8.55
C PRO A 49 3.39 -7.10 -8.56
N GLY A 50 3.23 -5.87 -8.09
CA GLY A 50 1.93 -5.19 -7.94
C GLY A 50 1.08 -5.66 -6.75
N GLY A 51 1.62 -6.55 -5.91
CA GLY A 51 0.92 -7.05 -4.74
C GLY A 51 0.61 -5.96 -3.70
N LEU A 52 1.45 -4.93 -3.57
CA LEU A 52 1.26 -3.87 -2.58
C LEU A 52 0.03 -3.00 -2.88
N VAL A 53 -0.16 -2.58 -4.14
CA VAL A 53 -1.36 -1.83 -4.54
C VAL A 53 -2.62 -2.68 -4.42
N GLU A 54 -2.55 -3.97 -4.78
CA GLU A 54 -3.67 -4.90 -4.58
C GLU A 54 -4.02 -5.04 -3.10
N HIS A 55 -3.01 -5.13 -2.23
CA HIS A 55 -3.21 -5.19 -0.79
C HIS A 55 -3.93 -3.93 -0.26
N SER A 56 -3.47 -2.73 -0.63
CA SER A 56 -4.12 -1.48 -0.22
C SER A 56 -5.57 -1.40 -0.69
N LEU A 57 -5.88 -1.84 -1.92
CA LEU A 57 -7.25 -1.88 -2.43
C LEU A 57 -8.14 -2.86 -1.64
N ASN A 58 -7.62 -4.04 -1.30
CA ASN A 58 -8.33 -5.00 -0.47
C ASN A 58 -8.64 -4.45 0.93
N VAL A 59 -7.71 -3.70 1.53
CA VAL A 59 -7.93 -3.01 2.81
C VAL A 59 -8.99 -1.93 2.68
N TYR A 60 -8.96 -1.13 1.60
CA TYR A 60 -9.99 -0.14 1.29
C TYR A 60 -11.38 -0.78 1.17
N ASP A 61 -11.52 -1.86 0.41
CA ASP A 61 -12.81 -2.55 0.21
C ASP A 61 -13.37 -3.11 1.52
N ALA A 62 -12.51 -3.70 2.36
CA ALA A 62 -12.90 -4.15 3.69
C ALA A 62 -13.32 -2.97 4.58
N ALA A 63 -12.60 -1.85 4.53
CA ALA A 63 -12.92 -0.66 5.31
C ALA A 63 -14.28 -0.06 4.90
N VAL A 64 -14.58 0.02 3.60
CA VAL A 64 -15.89 0.48 3.09
C VAL A 64 -17.01 -0.42 3.60
N MET A 65 -16.85 -1.75 3.49
CA MET A 65 -17.85 -2.71 4.00
C MET A 65 -18.11 -2.54 5.51
N LEU A 66 -17.04 -2.35 6.29
CA LEU A 66 -17.15 -2.13 7.73
C LEU A 66 -17.85 -0.80 8.04
N ARG A 67 -17.50 0.27 7.33
CA ARG A 67 -18.15 1.59 7.47
C ARG A 67 -19.65 1.50 7.21
N GLU A 68 -20.06 0.86 6.11
CA GLU A 68 -21.47 0.67 5.78
C GLU A 68 -22.21 -0.11 6.87
N GLY A 69 -21.59 -1.18 7.38
CA GLY A 69 -22.14 -1.97 8.49
C GLY A 69 -22.29 -1.18 9.78
N ILE A 70 -21.32 -0.31 10.10
CA ILE A 70 -21.38 0.57 11.27
C ILE A 70 -22.50 1.60 11.10
N ILE A 71 -22.54 2.33 9.99
CA ILE A 71 -23.56 3.37 9.73
C ILE A 71 -24.97 2.78 9.73
N LYS A 72 -25.16 1.59 9.16
CA LYS A 72 -26.46 0.90 9.20
C LYS A 72 -26.95 0.62 10.62
N ARG A 73 -26.04 0.31 11.55
CA ARG A 73 -26.36 0.05 12.97
C ARG A 73 -26.38 1.32 13.83
N ARG A 74 -25.59 2.33 13.45
CA ARG A 74 -25.33 3.58 14.16
C ARG A 74 -25.24 4.74 13.17
N PRO A 75 -26.38 5.23 12.64
CA PRO A 75 -26.38 6.31 11.65
C PRO A 75 -25.72 7.59 12.15
N ASP A 76 -25.72 7.81 13.47
CA ASP A 76 -25.05 8.93 14.13
C ASP A 76 -23.52 8.94 13.91
N MET A 77 -22.91 7.79 13.58
CA MET A 77 -21.47 7.69 13.33
C MET A 77 -21.05 8.12 11.91
N GLU A 78 -21.98 8.39 11.00
CA GLU A 78 -21.63 8.72 9.60
C GLU A 78 -20.68 9.92 9.50
N LYS A 79 -20.91 10.96 10.32
CA LYS A 79 -20.05 12.16 10.35
C LYS A 79 -18.66 11.90 10.95
N ALA A 80 -18.56 10.93 11.87
CA ALA A 80 -17.30 10.55 12.51
C ALA A 80 -16.46 9.60 11.64
N LEU A 81 -17.04 9.08 10.56
CA LEU A 81 -16.37 8.19 9.60
C LEU A 81 -16.51 8.79 8.20
N PRO A 82 -15.85 9.93 7.91
CA PRO A 82 -15.96 10.53 6.58
C PRO A 82 -15.22 9.65 5.54
N MET A 83 -15.76 9.62 4.32
CA MET A 83 -15.30 8.69 3.26
C MET A 83 -13.89 9.01 2.76
N ASP A 84 -13.53 10.28 2.71
CA ASP A 84 -12.21 10.76 2.32
C ASP A 84 -11.12 10.29 3.29
N ALA A 85 -11.32 10.47 4.60
CA ALA A 85 -10.40 10.00 5.63
C ALA A 85 -10.23 8.47 5.59
N LEU A 86 -11.33 7.73 5.40
CA LEU A 86 -11.28 6.27 5.22
C LEU A 86 -10.46 5.90 3.98
N THR A 87 -10.69 6.58 2.86
CA THR A 87 -9.97 6.34 1.60
C THR A 87 -8.49 6.57 1.77
N LEU A 88 -8.09 7.72 2.33
CA LEU A 88 -6.68 8.07 2.55
C LEU A 88 -6.02 7.08 3.51
N ALA A 89 -6.63 6.83 4.67
CA ALA A 89 -6.06 5.95 5.69
C ALA A 89 -5.88 4.52 5.17
N SER A 90 -6.89 3.95 4.50
CA SER A 90 -6.83 2.57 4.01
C SER A 90 -5.87 2.38 2.83
N LEU A 91 -5.86 3.31 1.86
CA LEU A 91 -5.00 3.20 0.68
C LEU A 91 -3.53 3.49 1.00
N LEU A 92 -3.27 4.47 1.88
CA LEU A 92 -1.92 4.99 2.15
C LEU A 92 -1.27 4.43 3.42
N HIS A 93 -1.90 3.50 4.15
CA HIS A 93 -1.36 2.99 5.43
C HIS A 93 0.06 2.41 5.32
N ASP A 94 0.37 1.75 4.20
CA ASP A 94 1.59 0.96 4.01
C ASP A 94 2.53 1.54 2.93
N VAL A 95 2.43 2.85 2.65
CA VAL A 95 3.32 3.51 1.67
C VAL A 95 4.81 3.39 2.01
N CYS A 96 5.14 3.16 3.29
CA CYS A 96 6.51 2.87 3.71
C CYS A 96 7.14 1.64 3.04
N LYS A 97 6.32 0.77 2.42
CA LYS A 97 6.76 -0.45 1.74
C LYS A 97 7.15 -0.26 0.27
N ALA A 98 6.89 0.90 -0.33
CA ALA A 98 7.10 1.14 -1.76
C ALA A 98 8.51 0.76 -2.25
N ASN A 99 9.55 1.04 -1.45
CA ASN A 99 10.95 0.90 -1.88
C ASN A 99 11.83 0.08 -0.91
N ILE A 100 11.23 -0.79 -0.10
CA ILE A 100 12.00 -1.62 0.85
C ILE A 100 12.36 -2.98 0.28
N TYR A 101 11.69 -3.43 -0.79
CA TYR A 101 11.86 -4.77 -1.35
C TYR A 101 12.91 -4.79 -2.45
N ARG A 102 13.80 -5.79 -2.41
CA ARG A 102 14.80 -6.04 -3.44
C ARG A 102 14.75 -7.50 -3.86
N LEU A 103 14.82 -7.76 -5.16
CA LEU A 103 14.99 -9.13 -5.65
C LEU A 103 16.42 -9.58 -5.39
N VAL A 104 16.56 -10.73 -4.76
CA VAL A 104 17.83 -11.40 -4.50
C VAL A 104 17.79 -12.82 -5.03
N THR A 105 18.89 -13.26 -5.64
CA THR A 105 19.05 -14.65 -6.07
C THR A 105 19.66 -15.45 -4.93
N ARG A 106 18.94 -16.46 -4.43
CA ARG A 106 19.41 -17.36 -3.38
C ARG A 106 19.51 -18.79 -3.92
N LYS A 107 20.55 -19.51 -3.50
CA LYS A 107 20.66 -20.95 -3.77
C LYS A 107 19.96 -21.72 -2.66
N ARG A 108 19.00 -22.57 -3.02
CA ARG A 108 18.34 -23.48 -2.07
C ARG A 108 18.36 -24.90 -2.61
N LYS A 109 18.30 -25.89 -1.73
CA LYS A 109 18.13 -27.29 -2.14
C LYS A 109 16.65 -27.56 -2.37
N ASN A 110 16.31 -28.14 -3.50
CA ASN A 110 14.96 -28.63 -3.78
C ASN A 110 14.69 -29.98 -3.09
N GLU A 111 13.48 -30.52 -3.24
CA GLU A 111 13.02 -31.76 -2.59
C GLU A 111 13.86 -33.00 -2.94
N ILE A 112 14.57 -32.97 -4.07
CA ILE A 112 15.46 -34.04 -4.53
C ILE A 112 16.94 -33.78 -4.19
N GLY A 113 17.24 -32.75 -3.38
CA GLY A 113 18.58 -32.44 -2.87
C GLY A 113 19.50 -31.69 -3.84
N MET A 114 18.99 -31.27 -5.00
CA MET A 114 19.74 -30.47 -5.98
C MET A 114 19.69 -28.98 -5.62
N TRP A 115 20.79 -28.27 -5.85
CA TRP A 115 20.82 -26.81 -5.70
C TRP A 115 20.12 -26.14 -6.88
N GLU A 116 19.12 -25.32 -6.59
CA GLU A 116 18.46 -24.43 -7.53
C GLU A 116 18.66 -22.97 -7.13
N GLU A 117 18.76 -22.09 -8.12
CA GLU A 117 18.71 -20.65 -7.91
C GLU A 117 17.26 -20.18 -7.95
N VAL A 118 16.85 -19.47 -6.91
CA VAL A 118 15.49 -18.94 -6.80
C VAL A 118 15.56 -17.45 -6.54
N GLN A 119 14.70 -16.70 -7.23
CA GLN A 119 14.50 -15.29 -6.95
C GLN A 119 13.52 -15.13 -5.79
N GLU A 120 13.97 -14.44 -4.76
CA GLU A 120 13.17 -14.10 -3.59
C GLU A 120 13.26 -12.60 -3.33
N TYR A 121 12.24 -12.03 -2.70
CA TYR A 121 12.34 -10.68 -2.19
C TYR A 121 13.13 -10.66 -0.88
N GLU A 122 13.84 -9.57 -0.62
CA GLU A 122 14.46 -9.26 0.66
C GLU A 122 14.08 -7.84 1.05
N VAL A 123 14.03 -7.56 2.36
CA VAL A 123 13.67 -6.24 2.85
C VAL A 123 14.90 -5.47 3.34
N ASN A 124 14.99 -4.20 2.96
CA ASN A 124 16.01 -3.28 3.42
C ASN A 124 15.41 -2.04 4.12
N TYR A 125 15.56 -1.97 5.44
CA TYR A 125 15.06 -0.87 6.27
C TYR A 125 16.12 0.19 6.62
N SER A 126 17.33 0.12 6.06
CA SER A 126 18.48 0.89 6.55
C SER A 126 18.37 2.41 6.38
N GLN A 127 17.42 2.89 5.58
CA GLN A 127 17.32 4.31 5.24
C GLN A 127 16.66 5.18 6.32
N LEU A 128 15.83 4.60 7.21
CA LEU A 128 15.19 5.37 8.28
C LEU A 128 14.77 4.44 9.45
N PRO A 129 15.43 4.53 10.63
CA PRO A 129 15.23 3.60 11.74
C PRO A 129 14.05 4.01 12.63
N ILE A 130 12.85 4.07 12.05
CA ILE A 130 11.58 4.32 12.77
C ILE A 130 10.57 3.20 12.47
N GLY A 131 9.51 3.14 13.26
CA GLY A 131 8.41 2.20 13.04
C GLY A 131 7.72 2.38 11.68
N HIS A 132 7.06 1.33 11.21
CA HIS A 132 6.45 1.29 9.88
C HIS A 132 5.33 2.31 9.69
N GLY A 133 4.43 2.43 10.67
CA GLY A 133 3.32 3.37 10.61
C GLY A 133 3.83 4.81 10.60
N GLU A 134 4.76 5.12 11.50
CA GLU A 134 5.40 6.43 11.61
C GLU A 134 6.14 6.79 10.31
N LYS A 135 6.76 5.81 9.66
CA LYS A 135 7.42 6.00 8.38
C LYS A 135 6.45 6.35 7.25
N SER A 136 5.30 5.69 7.19
CA SER A 136 4.25 6.04 6.22
C SER A 136 3.81 7.50 6.41
N VAL A 137 3.54 7.91 7.65
CA VAL A 137 3.16 9.31 7.97
C VAL A 137 4.24 10.31 7.56
N VAL A 138 5.51 10.07 7.93
CA VAL A 138 6.62 10.95 7.56
C VAL A 138 6.80 11.05 6.04
N MET A 139 6.62 9.94 5.32
CA MET A 139 6.69 9.95 3.85
C MET A 139 5.57 10.80 3.24
N LEU A 140 4.32 10.62 3.70
CA LEU A 140 3.17 11.39 3.20
C LEU A 140 3.32 12.89 3.46
N LEU A 141 3.76 13.28 4.66
CA LEU A 141 4.04 14.68 4.98
C LEU A 141 5.13 15.27 4.07
N ARG A 142 6.16 14.49 3.73
CA ARG A 142 7.22 14.91 2.80
C ARG A 142 6.76 15.00 1.34
N MET A 143 5.75 14.22 0.96
CA MET A 143 5.07 14.30 -0.34
C MET A 143 4.14 15.53 -0.43
N GLY A 144 4.00 16.31 0.65
CA GLY A 144 3.15 17.50 0.71
C GLY A 144 1.69 17.20 1.07
N LEU A 145 1.40 16.00 1.57
CA LEU A 145 0.07 15.65 2.04
C LEU A 145 -0.11 16.13 3.48
N ASP A 146 -0.97 17.13 3.68
CA ASP A 146 -1.36 17.55 5.02
C ASP A 146 -2.25 16.47 5.67
N LEU A 147 -1.87 16.11 6.90
CA LEU A 147 -2.54 15.11 7.72
C LEU A 147 -3.06 15.80 8.98
N GLU A 148 -4.35 15.66 9.22
CA GLU A 148 -5.07 16.20 10.36
C GLU A 148 -5.71 15.02 11.12
N ASP A 149 -6.01 15.25 12.41
CA ASP A 149 -6.61 14.27 13.31
C ASP A 149 -8.10 13.97 12.98
#